data_AF-A0A4R2ID94-F1
#
_entry.id   AF-A0A4R2ID94-F1
#
_cell.length_a   1.000
_cell.length_b   1.000
_cell.length_c   1.000
_cell.angle_alpha   90.00
_cell.angle_beta   90.00
_cell.angle_gamma   90.00
#
_symmetry.space_group_name_H-M   'P 1'
#
loop_
_entity.id
_entity.type
_entity.pdbx_description
1 polymer ?
#
loop_
_entity_poly.entity_id
_entity_poly.type
_entity_poly.pdbx_seq_one_letter_code
_entity_poly.pdbx_strand_id
1 'polypeptide(L)'
;MFRSARRFLSCLVFALPGLAHAYTACVGTADELDAAMSQATTSTDPSITIRIREGTYAAGGGNAFYLVLTHSNQAVSISGGWSGASCATHRLGAESGTVLVGTTALTALELNAGLSTSGNTINVTDLTLRNVQGIINVDIGACLDVVMNPGSTARLHRLRLDGCAGGSAAILNNAGGDLVLANSVVRGGFNSNAPVRSLNNNAVTRLAHLTITGNAGISTSQEATGLSIFAAANFPSQITLDDSIVWGGTGPEGIPDIATNGPGIVFTRVHYETRSFLNATITDNVPSHGNPGFLTPTHPRLRADSPLVDSGVATGIGGSNDVDGDARMQGAAVDVGAYETNPDRIHADGFDH
;
A
#
# COMPACT_ATOMS: atom_id res chain seq x y z
N MET A 1 51.50 29.00 56.82
CA MET A 1 51.26 27.69 56.17
C MET A 1 49.94 27.79 55.39
N PHE A 2 49.94 28.40 54.21
CA PHE A 2 48.72 28.61 53.40
C PHE A 2 48.70 27.61 52.24
N ARG A 3 47.73 26.69 52.26
CA ARG A 3 47.54 25.69 51.19
C ARG A 3 46.73 26.31 50.05
N SER A 4 47.33 26.35 48.88
CA SER A 4 46.72 26.75 47.60
C SER A 4 45.83 25.61 47.08
N ALA A 5 44.52 25.85 47.00
CA ALA A 5 43.55 24.93 46.41
C ALA A 5 43.39 25.24 44.91
N ARG A 6 43.94 24.39 44.05
CA ARG A 6 43.72 24.43 42.60
C ARG A 6 42.30 23.93 42.30
N ARG A 7 41.41 24.82 41.85
CA ARG A 7 40.11 24.48 41.28
C ARG A 7 40.31 24.02 39.83
N PHE A 8 40.02 22.74 39.56
CA PHE A 8 39.86 22.22 38.21
C PHE A 8 38.55 22.75 37.63
N LEU A 9 38.63 23.63 36.65
CA LEU A 9 37.50 24.13 35.87
C LEU A 9 37.20 23.10 34.78
N SER A 10 36.24 22.20 35.05
CA SER A 10 35.74 21.24 34.07
C SER A 10 34.89 21.98 33.04
N CYS A 11 35.40 22.14 31.82
CA CYS A 11 34.65 22.68 30.69
C CYS A 11 33.58 21.68 30.27
N LEU A 12 32.33 21.95 30.64
CA LEU A 12 31.14 21.27 30.12
C LEU A 12 30.94 21.71 28.66
N VAL A 13 31.40 20.89 27.71
CA VAL A 13 31.10 21.09 26.28
C VAL A 13 29.63 20.75 26.07
N PHE A 14 28.79 21.78 25.98
CA PHE A 14 27.42 21.64 25.47
C PHE A 14 27.52 21.28 23.98
N ALA A 15 27.35 20.01 23.65
CA ALA A 15 27.10 19.58 22.28
C ALA A 15 25.76 20.19 21.86
N LEU A 16 25.82 21.25 21.06
CA LEU A 16 24.65 21.77 20.36
C LEU A 16 24.13 20.62 19.48
N PRO A 17 22.87 20.18 19.64
CA PRO A 17 22.30 19.19 18.73
C PRO A 17 22.38 19.80 17.33
N GLY A 18 23.15 19.17 16.44
CA GLY A 18 23.17 19.54 15.04
C GLY A 18 21.74 19.56 14.53
N LEU A 19 21.32 20.67 13.94
CA LEU A 19 20.02 20.79 13.30
C LEU A 19 19.93 19.66 12.29
N ALA A 20 19.13 18.63 12.58
CA ALA A 20 18.87 17.57 11.63
C ALA A 20 18.21 18.21 10.41
N HIS A 21 18.89 18.15 9.27
CA HIS A 21 18.36 18.67 8.02
C HIS A 21 17.26 17.72 7.56
N ALA A 22 16.15 18.28 7.08
CA ALA A 22 15.05 17.52 6.50
C ALA A 22 14.93 17.92 5.03
N TYR A 23 14.99 16.94 4.14
CA TYR A 23 14.80 17.16 2.72
C TYR A 23 13.29 17.18 2.42
N THR A 24 12.81 18.23 1.75
CA THR A 24 11.40 18.32 1.32
C THR A 24 11.35 18.74 -0.15
N ALA A 25 10.64 17.96 -0.95
CA ALA A 25 10.39 18.23 -2.36
C ALA A 25 8.89 18.41 -2.62
N CYS A 26 8.55 19.43 -3.41
CA CYS A 26 7.24 19.57 -4.04
C CYS A 26 7.44 19.37 -5.54
N VAL A 27 6.88 18.30 -6.09
CA VAL A 27 7.11 17.90 -7.49
C VAL A 27 5.82 18.07 -8.30
N GLY A 28 5.91 18.54 -9.54
CA GLY A 28 4.79 18.63 -10.48
C GLY A 28 5.06 18.11 -11.87
N THR A 29 6.21 17.48 -12.09
CA THR A 29 6.54 16.78 -13.33
C THR A 29 7.14 15.41 -13.02
N ALA A 30 7.14 14.51 -14.01
CA ALA A 30 7.78 13.20 -13.89
C ALA A 30 9.29 13.32 -13.63
N ASP A 31 9.97 14.23 -14.32
CA ASP A 31 11.41 14.47 -14.15
C ASP A 31 11.74 15.01 -12.75
N GLU A 32 10.91 15.91 -12.21
CA GLU A 32 11.06 16.39 -10.83
C GLU A 32 10.86 15.27 -9.80
N LEU A 33 9.91 14.36 -10.04
CA LEU A 33 9.66 13.21 -9.18
C LEU A 33 10.84 12.23 -9.22
N ASP A 34 11.33 11.89 -10.41
CA ASP A 34 12.51 11.03 -10.57
C ASP A 34 13.75 11.62 -9.88
N ALA A 35 14.01 12.92 -10.10
CA ALA A 35 15.09 13.63 -9.42
C ALA A 35 14.92 13.63 -7.89
N ALA A 36 13.70 13.82 -7.38
CA ALA A 36 13.44 13.80 -5.95
C ALA A 36 13.67 12.40 -5.33
N MET A 37 13.31 11.33 -6.03
CA MET A 37 13.54 9.95 -5.61
C MET A 37 15.04 9.59 -5.63
N SER A 38 15.76 10.02 -6.68
CA SER A 38 17.22 9.88 -6.75
C SER A 38 17.90 10.66 -5.62
N GLN A 39 17.46 11.89 -5.32
CA GLN A 39 18.00 12.68 -4.22
C GLN A 39 17.73 12.01 -2.88
N ALA A 40 16.52 11.48 -2.65
CA ALA A 40 16.16 10.74 -1.45
C ALA A 40 17.05 9.51 -1.24
N THR A 41 17.34 8.78 -2.31
CA THR A 41 18.23 7.61 -2.32
C THR A 41 19.63 7.96 -1.82
N THR A 42 20.19 9.10 -2.25
CA THR A 42 21.56 9.52 -1.89
C THR A 42 21.65 10.41 -0.65
N SER A 43 20.51 10.92 -0.15
CA SER A 43 20.49 11.83 0.98
C SER A 43 20.90 11.11 2.26
N THR A 44 21.61 11.81 3.14
CA THR A 44 21.89 11.37 4.51
C THR A 44 20.89 11.95 5.52
N ASP A 45 19.90 12.70 5.05
CA ASP A 45 18.90 13.31 5.92
C ASP A 45 18.05 12.21 6.57
N PRO A 46 17.80 12.30 7.89
CA PRO A 46 16.98 11.33 8.61
C PRO A 46 15.49 11.43 8.24
N SER A 47 15.05 12.57 7.67
CA SER A 47 13.67 12.81 7.27
C SER A 47 13.60 13.37 5.86
N ILE A 48 12.85 12.69 5.00
CA ILE A 48 12.64 13.05 3.61
C ILE A 48 11.14 13.07 3.33
N THR A 49 10.64 14.17 2.76
CA THR A 49 9.24 14.32 2.36
C THR A 49 9.13 14.67 0.88
N ILE A 50 8.44 13.85 0.11
CA ILE A 50 8.14 14.07 -1.31
C ILE A 50 6.63 14.28 -1.44
N ARG A 51 6.24 15.49 -1.82
CA ARG A 51 4.85 15.89 -2.07
C ARG A 51 4.63 15.97 -3.57
N ILE A 52 3.75 15.14 -4.09
CA ILE A 52 3.47 15.03 -5.51
C ILE A 52 2.20 15.81 -5.81
N ARG A 53 2.30 16.79 -6.71
CA ARG A 53 1.14 17.56 -7.11
C ARG A 53 0.13 16.68 -7.86
N GLU A 54 -1.13 17.08 -7.87
CA GLU A 54 -2.14 16.46 -8.72
C GLU A 54 -1.70 16.50 -10.19
N GLY A 55 -1.94 15.40 -10.92
CA GLY A 55 -1.45 15.23 -12.29
C GLY A 55 -1.12 13.78 -12.63
N THR A 56 -0.80 13.54 -13.90
CA THR A 56 -0.35 12.23 -14.39
C THR A 56 1.14 12.26 -14.69
N TYR A 57 1.88 11.34 -14.08
CA TYR A 57 3.34 11.24 -14.14
C TYR A 57 3.68 9.92 -14.83
N ALA A 58 4.13 9.99 -16.08
CA ALA A 58 4.58 8.81 -16.81
C ALA A 58 6.08 8.64 -16.58
N ALA A 59 6.50 7.43 -16.20
CA ALA A 59 7.91 7.14 -16.04
C ALA A 59 8.62 7.19 -17.41
N GLY A 60 9.76 7.87 -17.48
CA GLY A 60 10.50 8.06 -18.72
C GLY A 60 11.28 6.81 -19.16
N GLY A 61 11.52 6.65 -20.47
CA GLY A 61 12.65 5.91 -21.05
C GLY A 61 12.90 4.46 -20.64
N GLY A 62 11.96 3.79 -19.96
CA GLY A 62 12.19 2.44 -19.43
C GLY A 62 12.77 2.40 -18.02
N ASN A 63 12.39 3.32 -17.13
CA ASN A 63 12.60 3.20 -15.69
C ASN A 63 11.26 3.28 -14.94
N ALA A 64 11.20 2.74 -13.72
CA ALA A 64 10.13 2.97 -12.76
C ALA A 64 10.42 4.23 -11.94
N PHE A 65 9.41 4.80 -11.25
CA PHE A 65 9.72 5.71 -10.14
C PHE A 65 10.30 4.88 -9.00
N TYR A 66 11.61 4.95 -8.84
CA TYR A 66 12.38 4.02 -8.00
C TYR A 66 12.99 4.73 -6.80
N LEU A 67 12.69 4.21 -5.61
CA LEU A 67 13.34 4.63 -4.36
C LEU A 67 14.10 3.45 -3.76
N VAL A 68 15.39 3.64 -3.48
CA VAL A 68 16.18 2.72 -2.66
C VAL A 68 16.87 3.48 -1.54
N LEU A 69 16.65 3.07 -0.30
CA LEU A 69 17.31 3.71 0.84
C LEU A 69 18.70 3.12 1.04
N THR A 70 19.72 3.97 0.95
CA THR A 70 21.13 3.56 1.05
C THR A 70 21.78 3.92 2.39
N HIS A 71 21.04 4.62 3.26
CA HIS A 71 21.46 4.91 4.64
C HIS A 71 20.45 4.30 5.63
N SER A 72 20.92 4.03 6.85
CA SER A 72 20.08 3.58 7.96
C SER A 72 19.37 4.74 8.65
N ASN A 73 18.25 4.44 9.31
CA ASN A 73 17.44 5.39 10.08
C ASN A 73 16.87 6.56 9.25
N GLN A 74 16.56 6.30 7.97
CA GLN A 74 15.87 7.26 7.12
C GLN A 74 14.36 7.06 7.19
N ALA A 75 13.62 8.15 7.36
CA ALA A 75 12.16 8.18 7.22
C ALA A 75 11.80 8.92 5.94
N VAL A 76 11.22 8.21 4.97
CA VAL A 76 10.73 8.78 3.71
C VAL A 76 9.22 8.77 3.67
N SER A 77 8.61 9.90 3.36
CA SER A 77 7.18 10.05 3.12
C SER A 77 6.93 10.52 1.69
N ILE A 78 6.13 9.76 0.94
CA ILE A 78 5.70 10.09 -0.42
C ILE A 78 4.17 10.21 -0.40
N SER A 79 3.63 11.33 -0.85
CA SER A 79 2.18 11.53 -0.88
C SER A 79 1.72 12.25 -2.14
N GLY A 80 0.59 11.82 -2.70
CA GLY A 80 -0.11 12.50 -3.79
C GLY A 80 -1.11 13.54 -3.31
N GLY A 81 -1.89 14.10 -4.23
CA GLY A 81 -3.00 14.98 -3.90
C GLY A 81 -2.62 16.41 -3.52
N TRP A 82 -1.38 16.83 -3.80
CA TRP A 82 -0.93 18.18 -3.44
C TRP A 82 -1.26 19.22 -4.51
N SER A 83 -1.50 20.46 -4.12
CA SER A 83 -1.72 21.56 -5.06
C SER A 83 -0.98 22.84 -4.67
N GLY A 84 -0.89 23.76 -5.63
CA GLY A 84 -0.10 24.99 -5.54
C GLY A 84 1.39 24.78 -5.79
N ALA A 85 2.11 25.85 -6.15
CA ALA A 85 3.53 25.78 -6.49
C ALA A 85 4.43 25.30 -5.33
N SER A 86 3.96 25.42 -4.09
CA SER A 86 4.68 25.00 -2.88
C SER A 86 4.12 23.73 -2.22
N CYS A 87 3.14 23.06 -2.84
CA CYS A 87 2.44 21.92 -2.22
C CYS A 87 1.90 22.29 -0.82
N ALA A 88 1.17 23.40 -0.75
CA ALA A 88 0.64 23.94 0.51
C ALA A 88 -0.68 23.29 0.91
N THR A 89 -1.44 22.79 -0.06
CA THR A 89 -2.76 22.19 0.15
C THR A 89 -2.70 20.72 -0.24
N HIS A 90 -3.21 19.86 0.64
CA HIS A 90 -3.29 18.42 0.45
C HIS A 90 -4.75 17.99 0.40
N ARG A 91 -5.13 17.32 -0.69
CA ARG A 91 -6.40 16.60 -0.79
C ARG A 91 -6.12 15.12 -0.51
N LEU A 92 -6.74 14.61 0.56
CA LEU A 92 -6.63 13.20 0.93
C LEU A 92 -7.34 12.31 -0.10
N GLY A 93 -6.94 11.03 -0.13
CA GLY A 93 -7.51 10.00 -0.96
C GLY A 93 -6.73 9.74 -2.24
N ALA A 94 -6.80 8.51 -2.75
CA ALA A 94 -6.25 8.16 -4.05
C ALA A 94 -7.00 8.82 -5.23
N GLU A 95 -8.25 9.24 -5.00
CA GLU A 95 -9.05 10.05 -5.95
C GLU A 95 -8.60 11.52 -6.04
N SER A 96 -7.59 11.91 -5.25
CA SER A 96 -6.99 13.24 -5.28
C SER A 96 -6.28 13.59 -6.59
N GLY A 97 -6.21 12.68 -7.56
CA GLY A 97 -5.82 12.99 -8.94
C GLY A 97 -4.32 12.91 -9.22
N THR A 98 -3.49 12.41 -8.29
CA THR A 98 -2.10 12.05 -8.58
C THR A 98 -2.03 10.62 -9.11
N VAL A 99 -1.61 10.47 -10.36
CA VAL A 99 -1.51 9.18 -11.07
C VAL A 99 -0.06 8.95 -11.47
N LEU A 100 0.56 7.87 -10.99
CA LEU A 100 1.86 7.39 -11.46
C LEU A 100 1.63 6.28 -12.49
N VAL A 101 2.25 6.41 -13.65
CA VAL A 101 2.09 5.50 -14.79
C VAL A 101 3.42 4.85 -15.12
N GLY A 102 3.51 3.54 -14.87
CA GLY A 102 4.62 2.70 -15.32
C GLY A 102 4.51 2.35 -16.81
N THR A 103 5.47 1.58 -17.31
CA THR A 103 5.48 1.11 -18.70
C THR A 103 4.94 -0.33 -18.81
N THR A 104 4.82 -0.88 -20.02
CA THR A 104 4.40 -2.27 -20.24
C THR A 104 5.36 -3.31 -19.64
N ALA A 105 6.60 -2.92 -19.32
CA ALA A 105 7.64 -3.83 -18.85
C ALA A 105 8.11 -3.52 -17.42
N LEU A 106 7.69 -2.41 -16.83
CA LEU A 106 8.24 -1.90 -15.56
C LEU A 106 7.16 -1.38 -14.64
N THR A 107 7.52 -1.38 -13.36
CA THR A 107 6.71 -0.88 -12.27
C THR A 107 6.39 0.60 -12.42
N ALA A 108 5.22 1.01 -11.90
CA ALA A 108 4.94 2.44 -11.76
C ALA A 108 5.74 3.01 -10.59
N LEU A 109 5.72 2.30 -9.46
CA LEU A 109 6.42 2.65 -8.24
C LEU A 109 7.16 1.42 -7.68
N GLU A 110 8.45 1.56 -7.45
CA GLU A 110 9.27 0.56 -6.77
C GLU A 110 9.93 1.16 -5.53
N LEU A 111 9.76 0.48 -4.39
CA LEU A 111 10.21 0.91 -3.07
C LEU A 111 11.12 -0.16 -2.48
N ASN A 112 12.36 0.19 -2.17
CA ASN A 112 13.34 -0.72 -1.59
C ASN A 112 13.97 -0.14 -0.32
N ALA A 113 13.84 -0.82 0.81
CA ALA A 113 14.37 -0.36 2.09
C ALA A 113 15.90 -0.51 2.25
N GLY A 114 16.58 -1.12 1.26
CA GLY A 114 18.04 -1.30 1.17
C GLY A 114 18.58 -2.56 1.87
N LEU A 115 19.42 -3.35 1.19
CA LEU A 115 19.88 -4.68 1.64
C LEU A 115 20.90 -4.64 2.80
N SER A 116 21.45 -3.48 3.13
CA SER A 116 22.51 -3.31 4.15
C SER A 116 22.23 -2.13 5.08
N THR A 117 20.96 -1.75 5.18
CA THR A 117 20.45 -0.63 5.96
C THR A 117 19.37 -1.12 6.90
N SER A 118 19.14 -0.38 7.99
CA SER A 118 18.16 -0.75 9.02
C SER A 118 17.53 0.49 9.65
N GLY A 119 16.41 0.31 10.35
CA GLY A 119 15.68 1.42 10.98
C GLY A 119 14.99 2.34 9.97
N ASN A 120 14.90 1.92 8.70
CA ASN A 120 14.29 2.72 7.64
C ASN A 120 12.78 2.64 7.71
N THR A 121 12.11 3.76 7.41
CA THR A 121 10.65 3.86 7.34
C THR A 121 10.24 4.46 6.00
N ILE A 122 9.36 3.79 5.26
CA ILE A 122 8.77 4.29 4.02
C ILE A 122 7.26 4.45 4.24
N ASN A 123 6.73 5.65 4.06
CA ASN A 123 5.29 5.91 4.06
C ASN A 123 4.87 6.36 2.67
N VAL A 124 3.85 5.72 2.09
CA VAL A 124 3.29 6.12 0.80
C VAL A 124 1.78 6.25 0.90
N THR A 125 1.24 7.40 0.52
CA THR A 125 -0.20 7.65 0.59
C THR A 125 -0.78 8.40 -0.61
N ASP A 126 -2.08 8.22 -0.84
CA ASP A 126 -2.88 9.09 -1.71
C ASP A 126 -2.45 9.05 -3.19
N LEU A 127 -2.14 7.86 -3.70
CA LEU A 127 -1.69 7.65 -5.09
C LEU A 127 -2.58 6.69 -5.86
N THR A 128 -2.79 6.99 -7.13
CA THR A 128 -3.23 6.01 -8.12
C THR A 128 -2.01 5.53 -8.92
N LEU A 129 -1.84 4.21 -9.03
CA LEU A 129 -0.80 3.55 -9.81
C LEU A 129 -1.44 2.83 -10.98
N ARG A 130 -0.85 3.00 -12.16
CA ARG A 130 -1.26 2.34 -13.41
C ARG A 130 -0.02 1.91 -14.17
N ASN A 131 -0.17 1.00 -15.12
CA ASN A 131 0.81 0.83 -16.18
C ASN A 131 0.11 0.74 -17.53
N VAL A 132 0.86 1.02 -18.59
CA VAL A 132 0.29 1.04 -19.94
C VAL A 132 -0.16 -0.37 -20.31
N GLN A 133 -1.41 -0.48 -20.79
CA GLN A 133 -1.94 -1.72 -21.34
C GLN A 133 -1.19 -2.09 -22.62
N GLY A 134 -0.52 -3.24 -22.60
CA GLY A 134 0.25 -3.75 -23.73
C GLY A 134 1.01 -4.99 -23.29
N ILE A 135 0.38 -6.15 -23.44
CA ILE A 135 0.94 -7.44 -23.03
C ILE A 135 2.12 -7.76 -23.95
N ILE A 136 3.35 -7.53 -23.51
CA ILE A 136 4.55 -7.96 -24.25
C ILE A 136 5.46 -8.87 -23.43
N ASN A 137 5.36 -8.85 -22.09
CA ASN A 137 6.03 -9.81 -21.24
C ASN A 137 5.25 -10.02 -19.93
N VAL A 138 4.55 -11.14 -19.84
CA VAL A 138 3.60 -11.41 -18.76
C VAL A 138 4.27 -11.67 -17.41
N ASP A 139 5.59 -11.83 -17.34
CA ASP A 139 6.26 -12.31 -16.12
C ASP A 139 6.93 -11.21 -15.26
N ILE A 140 7.05 -9.96 -15.75
CA ILE A 140 8.01 -8.99 -15.16
C ILE A 140 7.36 -7.66 -14.71
N GLY A 141 6.10 -7.38 -15.07
CA GLY A 141 5.45 -6.10 -14.73
C GLY A 141 4.66 -6.10 -13.42
N ALA A 142 4.73 -5.00 -12.65
CA ALA A 142 3.71 -4.64 -11.66
C ALA A 142 3.33 -3.15 -11.71
N CYS A 143 2.36 -2.70 -10.94
CA CYS A 143 2.17 -1.26 -10.68
C CYS A 143 2.98 -0.84 -9.45
N LEU A 144 3.00 -1.69 -8.43
CA LEU A 144 3.70 -1.49 -7.18
C LEU A 144 4.64 -2.67 -6.92
N ASP A 145 5.90 -2.39 -6.64
CA ASP A 145 6.84 -3.37 -6.08
C ASP A 145 7.46 -2.82 -4.80
N VAL A 146 7.50 -3.64 -3.76
CA VAL A 146 7.98 -3.27 -2.43
C VAL A 146 8.91 -4.35 -1.93
N VAL A 147 10.14 -3.96 -1.66
CA VAL A 147 11.19 -4.83 -1.13
C VAL A 147 11.63 -4.33 0.24
N MET A 148 11.26 -5.08 1.27
CA MET A 148 11.58 -4.78 2.66
C MET A 148 12.69 -5.69 3.18
N ASN A 149 13.60 -5.08 3.94
CA ASN A 149 14.76 -5.72 4.54
C ASN A 149 14.67 -5.70 6.07
N PRO A 150 15.53 -6.48 6.77
CA PRO A 150 15.42 -6.62 8.22
C PRO A 150 15.44 -5.30 8.99
N GLY A 151 14.48 -5.13 9.90
CA GLY A 151 14.40 -3.95 10.76
C GLY A 151 13.92 -2.67 10.06
N SER A 152 13.32 -2.78 8.88
CA SER A 152 12.69 -1.66 8.18
C SER A 152 11.15 -1.75 8.25
N THR A 153 10.48 -0.60 8.15
CA THR A 153 9.02 -0.47 8.17
C THR A 153 8.52 0.17 6.88
N ALA A 154 7.41 -0.32 6.33
CA ALA A 154 6.70 0.35 5.25
C ALA A 154 5.20 0.41 5.53
N ARG A 155 4.60 1.59 5.32
CA ARG A 155 3.18 1.85 5.51
C ARG A 155 2.61 2.46 4.23
N LEU A 156 1.75 1.71 3.58
CA LEU A 156 1.18 2.02 2.27
C LEU A 156 -0.33 2.16 2.45
N HIS A 157 -0.87 3.36 2.28
CA HIS A 157 -2.26 3.67 2.58
C HIS A 157 -2.94 4.41 1.45
N ARG A 158 -4.25 4.18 1.25
CA ARG A 158 -5.03 4.96 0.27
C ARG A 158 -4.39 4.92 -1.11
N LEU A 159 -4.12 3.70 -1.57
CA LEU A 159 -3.58 3.43 -2.90
C LEU A 159 -4.67 2.85 -3.80
N ARG A 160 -4.65 3.24 -5.07
CA ARG A 160 -5.45 2.58 -6.12
C ARG A 160 -4.53 2.02 -7.17
N LEU A 161 -4.65 0.73 -7.44
CA LEU A 161 -3.95 0.05 -8.51
C LEU A 161 -5.00 -0.28 -9.57
N ASP A 162 -5.04 0.55 -10.60
CA ASP A 162 -6.09 0.56 -11.62
C ASP A 162 -5.54 0.00 -12.94
N GLY A 163 -6.14 -1.07 -13.46
CA GLY A 163 -5.84 -1.57 -14.80
C GLY A 163 -4.44 -2.14 -14.97
N CYS A 164 -3.80 -2.56 -13.88
CA CYS A 164 -2.42 -3.03 -13.87
C CYS A 164 -2.27 -4.36 -14.64
N ALA A 165 -1.42 -4.36 -15.67
CA ALA A 165 -1.11 -5.53 -16.48
C ALA A 165 0.31 -6.06 -16.20
N GLY A 166 0.55 -7.36 -16.37
CA GLY A 166 1.87 -7.97 -16.20
C GLY A 166 1.86 -9.19 -15.28
N GLY A 167 2.88 -9.31 -14.44
CA GLY A 167 2.96 -10.39 -13.44
C GLY A 167 1.89 -10.22 -12.36
N SER A 168 1.88 -9.06 -11.69
CA SER A 168 0.95 -8.72 -10.60
C SER A 168 0.57 -7.25 -10.69
N ALA A 169 -0.44 -6.78 -9.98
CA ALA A 169 -0.64 -5.36 -9.74
C ALA A 169 0.29 -4.87 -8.61
N ALA A 170 0.38 -5.63 -7.52
CA ALA A 170 1.27 -5.37 -6.39
C ALA A 170 2.13 -6.60 -6.07
N ILE A 171 3.43 -6.37 -5.91
CA ILE A 171 4.40 -7.35 -5.40
C ILE A 171 4.92 -6.81 -4.06
N LEU A 172 4.74 -7.60 -3.01
CA LEU A 172 5.11 -7.25 -1.64
C LEU A 172 6.11 -8.28 -1.11
N ASN A 173 7.40 -7.99 -1.26
CA ASN A 173 8.50 -8.84 -0.81
C ASN A 173 9.02 -8.35 0.54
N ASN A 174 8.63 -9.04 1.62
CA ASN A 174 9.04 -8.67 2.97
C ASN A 174 9.98 -9.70 3.60
N ALA A 175 11.26 -9.36 3.67
CA ALA A 175 12.32 -10.19 4.25
C ALA A 175 12.89 -9.55 5.53
N GLY A 176 12.26 -9.83 6.68
CA GLY A 176 12.67 -9.29 7.98
C GLY A 176 12.06 -7.96 8.43
N GLY A 177 11.17 -7.34 7.66
CA GLY A 177 10.57 -6.03 7.97
C GLY A 177 9.14 -6.07 8.53
N ASP A 178 8.58 -4.88 8.77
CA ASP A 178 7.17 -4.64 9.11
C ASP A 178 6.48 -3.90 7.95
N LEU A 179 5.59 -4.58 7.23
CA LEU A 179 4.90 -4.02 6.06
C LEU A 179 3.40 -3.90 6.34
N VAL A 180 2.81 -2.76 6.00
CA VAL A 180 1.36 -2.56 5.98
C VAL A 180 0.92 -2.05 4.62
N LEU A 181 -0.08 -2.70 4.04
CA LEU A 181 -0.87 -2.19 2.93
C LEU A 181 -2.33 -2.11 3.39
N ALA A 182 -2.90 -0.91 3.41
CA ALA A 182 -4.27 -0.75 3.87
C ALA A 182 -5.07 0.35 3.17
N ASN A 183 -6.40 0.30 3.32
CA ASN A 183 -7.35 1.25 2.72
C ASN A 183 -7.08 1.41 1.21
N SER A 184 -6.94 0.30 0.49
CA SER A 184 -6.41 0.30 -0.88
C SER A 184 -7.20 -0.62 -1.80
N VAL A 185 -7.25 -0.24 -3.07
CA VAL A 185 -8.04 -0.92 -4.10
C VAL A 185 -7.12 -1.46 -5.18
N VAL A 186 -7.39 -2.69 -5.62
CA VAL A 186 -6.72 -3.31 -6.77
C VAL A 186 -7.79 -3.82 -7.73
N ARG A 187 -7.88 -3.25 -8.93
CA ARG A 187 -8.97 -3.58 -9.85
C ARG A 187 -8.64 -3.52 -11.33
N GLY A 188 -9.41 -4.28 -12.12
CA GLY A 188 -9.40 -4.21 -13.57
C GLY A 188 -8.08 -4.63 -14.21
N GLY A 189 -7.21 -5.31 -13.47
CA GLY A 189 -5.89 -5.75 -13.94
C GLY A 189 -5.95 -7.02 -14.80
N PHE A 190 -4.88 -7.26 -15.55
CA PHE A 190 -4.67 -8.46 -16.36
C PHE A 190 -3.33 -9.09 -15.97
N ASN A 191 -3.36 -10.15 -15.17
CA ASN A 191 -2.18 -10.64 -14.48
C ASN A 191 -1.92 -12.13 -14.75
N SER A 192 -0.65 -12.51 -14.92
CA SER A 192 -0.23 -13.91 -15.07
C SER A 192 0.01 -14.61 -13.74
N ASN A 193 0.29 -13.84 -12.69
CA ASN A 193 0.30 -14.26 -11.29
C ASN A 193 -0.90 -13.61 -10.57
N ALA A 194 -0.99 -13.75 -9.25
CA ALA A 194 -2.03 -13.04 -8.49
C ALA A 194 -1.91 -11.51 -8.61
N PRO A 195 -3.02 -10.75 -8.77
CA PRO A 195 -3.01 -9.29 -8.76
C PRO A 195 -2.32 -8.70 -7.53
N VAL A 196 -2.53 -9.27 -6.35
CA VAL A 196 -1.71 -8.96 -5.18
C VAL A 196 -0.94 -10.19 -4.76
N ARG A 197 0.39 -10.07 -4.68
CA ARG A 197 1.28 -11.14 -4.26
C ARG A 197 2.10 -10.69 -3.06
N SER A 198 1.93 -11.36 -1.92
CA SER A 198 2.65 -11.09 -0.69
C SER A 198 3.56 -12.25 -0.33
N LEU A 199 4.86 -11.99 -0.28
CA LEU A 199 5.91 -12.94 0.05
C LEU A 199 6.59 -12.49 1.35
N ASN A 200 6.47 -13.28 2.40
CA ASN A 200 6.92 -12.90 3.73
C ASN A 200 7.91 -13.93 4.28
N ASN A 201 9.10 -13.49 4.69
CA ASN A 201 10.16 -14.33 5.21
C ASN A 201 10.80 -13.66 6.45
N ASN A 202 10.63 -14.27 7.62
CA ASN A 202 11.07 -13.73 8.91
C ASN A 202 10.49 -12.34 9.23
N ALA A 203 9.29 -12.03 8.73
CA ALA A 203 8.73 -10.69 8.72
C ALA A 203 7.27 -10.65 9.17
N VAL A 204 6.77 -9.43 9.38
CA VAL A 204 5.35 -9.19 9.66
C VAL A 204 4.75 -8.37 8.53
N THR A 205 3.68 -8.87 7.93
CA THR A 205 2.90 -8.13 6.93
C THR A 205 1.44 -8.03 7.38
N ARG A 206 0.85 -6.84 7.32
CA ARG A 206 -0.56 -6.62 7.64
C ARG A 206 -1.27 -6.02 6.44
N LEU A 207 -2.28 -6.72 5.96
CA LEU A 207 -3.14 -6.30 4.86
C LEU A 207 -4.50 -5.97 5.47
N ALA A 208 -5.01 -4.76 5.31
CA ALA A 208 -6.29 -4.40 5.91
C ALA A 208 -7.13 -3.49 5.02
N HIS A 209 -8.46 -3.62 5.08
CA HIS A 209 -9.34 -2.71 4.34
C HIS A 209 -8.99 -2.67 2.84
N LEU A 210 -8.79 -3.85 2.26
CA LEU A 210 -8.48 -3.99 0.83
C LEU A 210 -9.73 -4.33 0.05
N THR A 211 -9.85 -3.79 -1.16
CA THR A 211 -10.82 -4.29 -2.15
C THR A 211 -10.09 -4.71 -3.41
N ILE A 212 -10.01 -6.03 -3.63
CA ILE A 212 -9.40 -6.65 -4.80
C ILE A 212 -10.53 -7.22 -5.67
N THR A 213 -10.78 -6.62 -6.84
CA THR A 213 -11.94 -7.02 -7.64
C THR A 213 -11.81 -6.79 -9.14
N GLY A 214 -12.53 -7.59 -9.93
CA GLY A 214 -12.62 -7.41 -11.38
C GLY A 214 -11.28 -7.58 -12.09
N ASN A 215 -10.37 -8.37 -11.53
CA ASN A 215 -9.09 -8.69 -12.16
C ASN A 215 -9.24 -9.97 -13.00
N ALA A 216 -8.49 -10.04 -14.09
CA ALA A 216 -8.48 -11.15 -15.02
C ALA A 216 -7.13 -11.87 -14.97
N GLY A 217 -7.18 -13.16 -14.65
CA GLY A 217 -6.08 -14.07 -14.77
C GLY A 217 -5.89 -14.55 -16.20
N ILE A 218 -4.66 -14.44 -16.71
CA ILE A 218 -4.33 -14.77 -18.11
C ILE A 218 -3.42 -15.99 -18.26
N SER A 219 -2.97 -16.58 -17.15
CA SER A 219 -2.12 -17.77 -17.15
C SER A 219 -2.78 -18.95 -16.46
N THR A 220 -2.62 -20.16 -17.00
CA THR A 220 -3.05 -21.41 -16.37
C THR A 220 -2.17 -21.83 -15.19
N SER A 221 -1.00 -21.20 -15.01
CA SER A 221 -0.09 -21.43 -13.88
C SER A 221 -0.21 -20.39 -12.77
N GLN A 222 -1.18 -19.49 -12.87
CA GLN A 222 -1.41 -18.42 -11.91
C GLN A 222 -1.77 -18.95 -10.52
N GLU A 223 -1.29 -18.32 -9.47
CA GLU A 223 -1.57 -18.80 -8.11
C GLU A 223 -3.01 -18.48 -7.67
N ALA A 224 -3.52 -17.29 -8.02
CA ALA A 224 -4.88 -16.85 -7.70
C ALA A 224 -5.36 -15.72 -8.61
N THR A 225 -6.66 -15.54 -8.80
CA THR A 225 -7.26 -14.44 -9.57
C THR A 225 -7.37 -13.13 -8.79
N GLY A 226 -7.15 -13.16 -7.47
CA GLY A 226 -7.19 -11.99 -6.59
C GLY A 226 -5.91 -11.81 -5.76
N LEU A 227 -5.67 -12.75 -4.83
CA LEU A 227 -4.64 -12.59 -3.80
C LEU A 227 -3.83 -13.87 -3.59
N SER A 228 -2.50 -13.77 -3.65
CA SER A 228 -1.58 -14.82 -3.25
C SER A 228 -0.76 -14.40 -2.04
N ILE A 229 -0.76 -15.23 -1.00
CA ILE A 229 -0.08 -15.00 0.26
C ILE A 229 0.87 -16.17 0.55
N PHE A 230 2.14 -15.88 0.73
CA PHE A 230 3.16 -16.84 1.13
C PHE A 230 3.88 -16.38 2.39
N ALA A 231 3.86 -17.21 3.43
CA ALA A 231 4.63 -17.02 4.65
C ALA A 231 5.66 -18.15 4.80
N ALA A 232 6.94 -17.82 4.88
CA ALA A 232 7.98 -18.82 5.07
C ALA A 232 7.81 -19.57 6.42
N ALA A 233 8.26 -20.82 6.50
CA ALA A 233 8.16 -21.62 7.73
C ALA A 233 9.05 -21.13 8.89
N ASN A 234 9.78 -20.03 8.70
CA ASN A 234 10.68 -19.46 9.69
C ASN A 234 9.96 -18.42 10.55
N PHE A 235 10.24 -18.37 11.85
CA PHE A 235 9.65 -17.39 12.76
C PHE A 235 10.42 -16.04 12.69
N PRO A 236 9.75 -14.87 12.70
CA PRO A 236 8.34 -14.61 12.96
C PRO A 236 7.47 -14.38 11.70
N SER A 237 7.57 -15.19 10.63
CA SER A 237 6.75 -14.98 9.42
C SER A 237 5.25 -14.99 9.74
N GLN A 238 4.62 -13.81 9.71
CA GLN A 238 3.20 -13.62 9.98
C GLN A 238 2.56 -12.71 8.94
N ILE A 239 1.40 -13.09 8.46
CA ILE A 239 0.59 -12.27 7.55
C ILE A 239 -0.84 -12.20 8.08
N THR A 240 -1.36 -11.00 8.32
CA THR A 240 -2.78 -10.80 8.60
C THR A 240 -3.49 -10.21 7.40
N LEU A 241 -4.74 -10.63 7.18
CA LEU A 241 -5.67 -10.02 6.23
C LEU A 241 -6.95 -9.68 6.97
N ASP A 242 -7.23 -8.40 7.12
CA ASP A 242 -8.30 -7.88 7.98
C ASP A 242 -9.29 -7.04 7.17
N ASP A 243 -10.59 -7.20 7.42
CA ASP A 243 -11.67 -6.35 6.89
C ASP A 243 -11.57 -6.09 5.38
N SER A 244 -11.31 -7.14 4.60
CA SER A 244 -10.96 -7.02 3.18
C SER A 244 -11.91 -7.82 2.28
N ILE A 245 -12.06 -7.37 1.03
CA ILE A 245 -12.84 -8.03 -0.01
C ILE A 245 -11.91 -8.52 -1.12
N VAL A 246 -12.01 -9.80 -1.48
CA VAL A 246 -11.37 -10.40 -2.67
C VAL A 246 -12.44 -11.12 -3.48
N TRP A 247 -12.94 -10.50 -4.55
CA TRP A 247 -14.14 -10.99 -5.22
C TRP A 247 -14.20 -10.66 -6.72
N GLY A 248 -14.87 -11.49 -7.51
CA GLY A 248 -15.13 -11.20 -8.93
C GLY A 248 -13.89 -11.32 -9.80
N GLY A 249 -12.90 -12.11 -9.36
CA GLY A 249 -11.76 -12.50 -10.16
C GLY A 249 -12.21 -13.48 -11.26
N THR A 250 -11.73 -13.26 -12.47
CA THR A 250 -11.92 -14.19 -13.59
C THR A 250 -10.59 -14.82 -13.94
N GLY A 251 -10.57 -16.08 -14.35
CA GLY A 251 -9.33 -16.77 -14.70
C GLY A 251 -9.61 -18.18 -15.22
N PRO A 252 -8.55 -18.92 -15.61
CA PRO A 252 -8.69 -20.31 -16.04
C PRO A 252 -9.36 -21.19 -14.98
N GLU A 253 -9.97 -22.29 -15.43
CA GLU A 253 -10.60 -23.26 -14.53
C GLU A 253 -9.60 -23.79 -13.49
N GLY A 254 -10.03 -23.87 -12.23
CA GLY A 254 -9.22 -24.38 -11.12
C GLY A 254 -8.32 -23.34 -10.44
N ILE A 255 -8.22 -22.11 -10.96
CA ILE A 255 -7.50 -21.03 -10.28
C ILE A 255 -8.39 -20.40 -9.19
N PRO A 256 -7.92 -20.32 -7.93
CA PRO A 256 -8.73 -19.78 -6.86
C PRO A 256 -8.73 -18.24 -6.83
N ASP A 257 -9.63 -17.62 -6.06
CA ASP A 257 -9.60 -16.17 -5.81
C ASP A 257 -8.51 -15.78 -4.80
N ILE A 258 -8.31 -16.63 -3.80
CA ILE A 258 -7.24 -16.52 -2.82
C ILE A 258 -6.44 -17.83 -2.78
N ALA A 259 -5.11 -17.71 -2.84
CA ALA A 259 -4.19 -18.80 -2.56
C ALA A 259 -3.27 -18.42 -1.40
N THR A 260 -3.15 -19.33 -0.43
CA THR A 260 -2.28 -19.14 0.74
C THR A 260 -1.31 -20.31 0.90
N ASN A 261 -0.08 -20.03 1.29
CA ASN A 261 0.93 -21.06 1.56
C ASN A 261 1.81 -20.68 2.76
N GLY A 262 1.96 -21.62 3.69
CA GLY A 262 2.83 -21.50 4.85
C GLY A 262 2.11 -21.14 6.16
N PRO A 263 2.83 -21.16 7.30
CA PRO A 263 2.24 -20.92 8.62
C PRO A 263 2.06 -19.42 8.92
N GLY A 264 1.30 -19.10 9.96
CA GLY A 264 1.21 -17.73 10.48
C GLY A 264 0.33 -16.77 9.65
N ILE A 265 -0.49 -17.32 8.75
CA ILE A 265 -1.48 -16.56 7.98
C ILE A 265 -2.81 -16.54 8.76
N VAL A 266 -3.33 -15.34 9.04
CA VAL A 266 -4.55 -15.13 9.83
C VAL A 266 -5.50 -14.20 9.10
N PHE A 267 -6.76 -14.63 8.94
CA PHE A 267 -7.81 -13.85 8.29
C PHE A 267 -8.85 -13.41 9.31
N THR A 268 -9.20 -12.13 9.30
CA THR A 268 -10.27 -11.55 10.12
C THR A 268 -11.23 -10.79 9.23
N ARG A 269 -12.53 -11.13 9.22
CA ARG A 269 -13.55 -10.42 8.42
C ARG A 269 -13.16 -10.20 6.95
N VAL A 270 -12.73 -11.28 6.29
CA VAL A 270 -12.37 -11.29 4.87
C VAL A 270 -13.51 -11.88 4.04
N HIS A 271 -14.09 -11.05 3.17
CA HIS A 271 -15.10 -11.48 2.21
C HIS A 271 -14.46 -11.97 0.90
N TYR A 272 -14.76 -13.20 0.48
CA TYR A 272 -14.21 -13.80 -0.73
C TYR A 272 -15.16 -14.80 -1.41
N GLU A 273 -14.91 -15.15 -2.68
CA GLU A 273 -15.69 -16.22 -3.33
C GLU A 273 -15.32 -17.62 -2.86
N THR A 274 -16.28 -18.56 -2.97
CA THR A 274 -16.12 -19.97 -2.57
C THR A 274 -15.00 -20.72 -3.28
N ARG A 275 -14.48 -20.18 -4.38
CA ARG A 275 -13.33 -20.72 -5.13
C ARG A 275 -11.99 -20.38 -4.46
N SER A 276 -11.84 -20.47 -3.14
CA SER A 276 -10.60 -20.09 -2.45
C SER A 276 -9.88 -21.30 -1.86
N PHE A 277 -8.56 -21.42 -2.10
CA PHE A 277 -7.72 -22.47 -1.50
C PHE A 277 -7.00 -21.91 -0.28
N LEU A 278 -7.65 -22.05 0.88
CA LEU A 278 -7.20 -21.47 2.14
C LEU A 278 -6.50 -22.50 3.02
N ASN A 279 -5.26 -22.19 3.36
CA ASN A 279 -4.44 -22.73 4.42
C ASN A 279 -4.10 -21.58 5.38
N ALA A 280 -5.13 -21.00 5.98
CA ALA A 280 -5.06 -19.85 6.87
C ALA A 280 -5.91 -20.12 8.12
N THR A 281 -5.53 -19.54 9.25
CA THR A 281 -6.39 -19.48 10.43
C THR A 281 -7.46 -18.42 10.19
N ILE A 282 -8.73 -18.82 10.17
CA ILE A 282 -9.85 -17.91 9.95
C ILE A 282 -10.48 -17.58 11.32
N THR A 283 -10.51 -16.30 11.66
CA THR A 283 -11.14 -15.76 12.86
C THR A 283 -12.25 -14.79 12.47
N ASP A 284 -13.44 -14.91 13.07
CA ASP A 284 -14.57 -13.98 12.89
C ASP A 284 -14.80 -13.54 11.43
N ASN A 285 -15.25 -14.47 10.58
CA ASN A 285 -15.38 -14.21 9.13
C ASN A 285 -16.84 -14.14 8.66
N VAL A 286 -17.65 -13.29 9.29
CA VAL A 286 -19.07 -13.13 8.91
C VAL A 286 -19.32 -11.72 8.38
N PRO A 287 -19.83 -11.56 7.13
CA PRO A 287 -20.08 -12.59 6.13
C PRO A 287 -18.83 -12.88 5.27
N SER A 288 -18.39 -14.14 5.21
CA SER A 288 -17.16 -14.55 4.51
C SER A 288 -17.30 -14.69 3.00
N HIS A 289 -18.52 -14.90 2.48
CA HIS A 289 -18.70 -15.27 1.08
C HIS A 289 -20.04 -14.79 0.51
N GLY A 290 -20.14 -14.78 -0.81
CA GLY A 290 -21.34 -14.42 -1.55
C GLY A 290 -21.12 -13.20 -2.43
N ASN A 291 -22.20 -12.54 -2.82
CA ASN A 291 -22.11 -11.26 -3.51
C ASN A 291 -21.78 -10.17 -2.46
N PRO A 292 -20.70 -9.40 -2.61
CA PRO A 292 -20.34 -8.32 -1.70
C PRO A 292 -21.35 -7.17 -1.74
N GLY A 293 -22.24 -7.12 -2.73
CA GLY A 293 -23.22 -6.05 -2.87
C GLY A 293 -22.62 -4.75 -3.39
N PHE A 294 -21.60 -4.82 -4.25
CA PHE A 294 -21.05 -3.66 -4.95
C PHE A 294 -22.13 -2.88 -5.74
N LEU A 295 -21.93 -1.57 -5.94
CA LEU A 295 -22.83 -0.72 -6.75
C LEU A 295 -23.01 -1.28 -8.17
N THR A 296 -21.92 -1.75 -8.76
CA THR A 296 -21.91 -2.56 -9.99
C THR A 296 -20.79 -3.60 -9.87
N PRO A 297 -20.78 -4.68 -10.68
CA PRO A 297 -19.73 -5.70 -10.60
C PRO A 297 -18.29 -5.19 -10.75
N THR A 298 -18.08 -4.02 -11.36
CA THR A 298 -16.77 -3.39 -11.57
C THR A 298 -16.54 -2.15 -10.69
N HIS A 299 -17.51 -1.77 -9.87
CA HIS A 299 -17.44 -0.59 -9.03
C HIS A 299 -17.24 -1.00 -7.57
N PRO A 300 -16.04 -0.84 -6.99
CA PRO A 300 -15.66 -1.46 -5.70
C PRO A 300 -16.35 -0.89 -4.46
N ARG A 301 -17.14 0.18 -4.60
CA ARG A 301 -17.99 0.70 -3.50
C ARG A 301 -19.20 -0.21 -3.28
N LEU A 302 -19.57 -0.39 -2.02
CA LEU A 302 -20.74 -1.14 -1.60
C LEU A 302 -22.03 -0.34 -1.85
N ARG A 303 -23.13 -1.05 -2.12
CA ARG A 303 -24.49 -0.52 -1.99
C ARG A 303 -24.83 -0.42 -0.51
N ALA A 304 -25.73 0.50 -0.15
CA ALA A 304 -26.17 0.68 1.23
C ALA A 304 -26.86 -0.55 1.85
N ASP A 305 -27.42 -1.45 1.03
CA ASP A 305 -28.01 -2.72 1.47
C ASP A 305 -26.99 -3.88 1.54
N SER A 306 -25.70 -3.60 1.34
CA SER A 306 -24.67 -4.64 1.38
C SER A 306 -24.53 -5.19 2.81
N PRO A 307 -24.38 -6.52 2.96
CA PRO A 307 -24.12 -7.12 4.27
C PRO A 307 -22.69 -6.83 4.79
N LEU A 308 -21.87 -6.12 4.02
CA LEU A 308 -20.51 -5.72 4.35
C LEU A 308 -20.41 -4.29 4.90
N VAL A 309 -21.52 -3.55 4.88
CA VAL A 309 -21.63 -2.24 5.52
C VAL A 309 -21.73 -2.41 7.03
N ASP A 310 -20.99 -1.61 7.79
CA ASP A 310 -20.92 -1.65 9.26
C ASP A 310 -20.61 -3.04 9.83
N SER A 311 -19.92 -3.88 9.06
CA SER A 311 -19.69 -5.28 9.41
C SER A 311 -18.23 -5.58 9.75
N GLY A 312 -17.32 -4.60 9.74
CA GLY A 312 -15.88 -4.76 10.01
C GLY A 312 -15.48 -4.49 11.47
N VAL A 313 -14.20 -4.69 11.79
CA VAL A 313 -13.59 -4.36 13.10
C VAL A 313 -12.65 -3.18 12.96
N ALA A 314 -12.70 -2.23 13.90
CA ALA A 314 -11.67 -1.20 13.98
C ALA A 314 -10.35 -1.80 14.48
N THR A 315 -9.45 -2.16 13.56
CA THR A 315 -8.14 -2.75 13.90
C THR A 315 -7.04 -1.71 14.14
N GLY A 316 -7.31 -0.43 13.87
CA GLY A 316 -6.32 0.66 13.88
C GLY A 316 -5.32 0.59 12.72
N ILE A 317 -5.36 -0.48 11.91
CA ILE A 317 -4.55 -0.65 10.71
C ILE A 317 -5.18 0.23 9.61
N GLY A 318 -4.39 1.01 8.89
CA GLY A 318 -4.90 1.90 7.83
C GLY A 318 -5.08 3.37 8.22
N GLY A 319 -5.10 3.69 9.51
CA GLY A 319 -5.33 5.04 9.99
C GLY A 319 -6.81 5.45 9.99
N SER A 320 -7.08 6.75 10.02
CA SER A 320 -8.42 7.31 10.23
C SER A 320 -9.25 7.51 8.97
N ASN A 321 -8.70 7.25 7.78
CA ASN A 321 -9.33 7.61 6.51
C ASN A 321 -9.33 6.44 5.51
N ASP A 322 -10.43 6.29 4.79
CA ASP A 322 -10.61 5.31 3.72
C ASP A 322 -9.85 5.69 2.44
N VAL A 323 -9.99 4.91 1.36
CA VAL A 323 -9.25 5.14 0.10
C VAL A 323 -9.55 6.48 -0.57
N ASP A 324 -10.70 7.11 -0.30
CA ASP A 324 -11.06 8.43 -0.84
C ASP A 324 -10.67 9.58 0.08
N GLY A 325 -10.14 9.26 1.26
CA GLY A 325 -9.81 10.25 2.27
C GLY A 325 -10.98 10.60 3.18
N ASP A 326 -12.13 9.94 3.04
CA ASP A 326 -13.25 10.10 3.97
C ASP A 326 -12.95 9.39 5.30
N ALA A 327 -13.63 9.74 6.40
CA ALA A 327 -13.40 9.10 7.69
C ALA A 327 -13.69 7.59 7.61
N ARG A 328 -12.83 6.76 8.24
CA ARG A 328 -12.90 5.29 8.15
C ARG A 328 -13.99 4.64 9.01
N MET A 329 -14.69 5.41 9.84
CA MET A 329 -15.83 4.92 10.61
C MET A 329 -16.93 5.97 10.48
N GLN A 330 -17.95 5.67 9.69
CA GLN A 330 -19.08 6.58 9.44
C GLN A 330 -20.39 6.08 10.03
N GLY A 331 -20.49 4.78 10.31
CA GLY A 331 -21.64 4.16 10.97
C GLY A 331 -21.29 3.55 12.33
N ALA A 332 -21.92 2.42 12.64
CA ALA A 332 -21.71 1.70 13.89
C ALA A 332 -20.36 0.95 13.95
N ALA A 333 -19.79 0.64 12.79
CA ALA A 333 -18.47 0.03 12.66
C ALA A 333 -17.76 0.55 11.41
N VAL A 334 -16.66 -0.08 11.03
CA VAL A 334 -16.04 0.14 9.72
C VAL A 334 -16.70 -0.79 8.72
N ASP A 335 -16.77 -0.39 7.46
CA ASP A 335 -17.16 -1.29 6.38
C ASP A 335 -16.05 -2.31 6.10
N VAL A 336 -16.39 -3.48 5.56
CA VAL A 336 -15.39 -4.41 5.01
C VAL A 336 -15.01 -3.93 3.60
N GLY A 337 -13.71 -3.86 3.30
CA GLY A 337 -13.18 -3.33 2.05
C GLY A 337 -12.51 -1.96 2.18
N ALA A 338 -12.16 -1.32 1.07
CA ALA A 338 -11.34 -0.10 1.06
C ALA A 338 -12.11 1.22 1.22
N TYR A 339 -13.43 1.16 1.08
CA TYR A 339 -14.34 2.30 1.10
C TYR A 339 -15.21 2.25 2.34
N GLU A 340 -15.64 3.41 2.81
CA GLU A 340 -16.81 3.54 3.67
C GLU A 340 -18.05 3.93 2.85
N THR A 341 -19.18 3.37 3.22
CA THR A 341 -20.49 3.72 2.68
C THR A 341 -21.09 4.76 3.60
N ASN A 342 -21.14 6.01 3.14
CA ASN A 342 -21.83 7.04 3.90
C ASN A 342 -23.35 6.76 3.86
N PRO A 343 -24.01 6.41 4.98
CA PRO A 343 -25.45 6.19 4.98
C PRO A 343 -26.23 7.47 4.66
N ASP A 344 -25.68 8.64 4.98
CA ASP A 344 -26.29 9.95 4.70
C ASP A 344 -26.08 10.41 3.25
N ARG A 345 -25.24 9.74 2.44
CA ARG A 345 -25.04 10.11 1.02
C ARG A 345 -26.30 9.91 0.18
N ILE A 346 -27.24 9.06 0.60
CA ILE A 346 -28.54 8.88 -0.08
C ILE A 346 -29.45 10.10 0.09
N HIS A 347 -29.19 10.95 1.10
CA HIS A 347 -29.89 12.21 1.32
C HIS A 347 -29.06 13.43 0.86
N ALA A 348 -27.79 13.24 0.50
CA ALA A 348 -26.88 14.33 0.15
C ALA A 348 -27.08 14.89 -1.28
N ASP A 349 -27.77 14.16 -2.15
CA ASP A 349 -28.17 14.58 -3.50
C ASP A 349 -29.46 15.43 -3.52
N GLY A 350 -29.95 15.85 -2.35
CA GLY A 350 -30.99 16.89 -2.24
C GLY A 350 -32.39 16.41 -2.61
N PHE A 351 -32.63 15.09 -2.63
CA PHE A 351 -33.95 14.50 -2.77
C PHE A 351 -34.60 14.22 -1.40
N ASP A 352 -34.75 15.26 -0.59
CA ASP A 352 -35.78 15.26 0.45
C ASP A 352 -37.09 15.73 -0.21
N HIS A 353 -38.04 14.80 -0.37
CA HIS A 353 -39.42 15.08 -0.73
C HIS A 353 -40.31 15.09 0.51
#